data_AF-A0A529NVB1-F1
#
_entry.id   AF-A0A529NVB1-F1
#
_cell.length_a   1.000
_cell.length_b   1.000
_cell.length_c   1.000
_cell.angle_alpha   90.00
_cell.angle_beta   90.00
_cell.angle_gamma   90.00
#
_symmetry.space_group_name_H-M   'P 1'
#
loop_
_entity.id
_entity.type
_entity.pdbx_description
1 polymer ?
#
loop_
_entity_poly.entity_id
_entity_poly.type
_entity_poly.pdbx_seq_one_letter_code
_entity_poly.pdbx_strand_id
1 'polypeptide(L)'
;MISDAEQALLSLLRANARASTAELARQLGVSRTTVQSRIERLERRGIIAGYGVRLSPDYEQGLVRAHVLLTVTPKLADKVVRSLQALPPVRTLH
;
A
#
# COMPACT_ATOMS: atom_id res chain seq x y z
N MET A 1 12.07 2.20 13.56
CA MET A 1 12.41 3.34 12.69
C MET A 1 12.92 2.85 11.33
N ILE A 2 12.81 3.67 10.29
CA ILE A 2 13.26 3.38 8.92
C ILE A 2 14.57 4.15 8.72
N SER A 3 15.60 3.55 8.10
CA SER A 3 16.87 4.25 7.85
C SER A 3 16.78 5.16 6.62
N ASP A 4 17.67 6.14 6.50
CA ASP A 4 17.73 7.03 5.33
C ASP A 4 17.88 6.26 4.01
N ALA A 5 18.62 5.15 4.05
CA ALA A 5 18.81 4.31 2.88
C ALA A 5 17.57 3.48 2.51
N GLU A 6 16.72 3.13 3.49
CA GLU A 6 15.39 2.58 3.23
C GLU A 6 14.43 3.66 2.72
N GLN A 7 14.51 4.88 3.24
CA GLN A 7 13.72 6.04 2.77
C GLN A 7 14.00 6.34 1.30
N ALA A 8 15.28 6.32 0.89
CA ALA A 8 15.69 6.49 -0.50
C ALA A 8 15.15 5.36 -1.40
N LEU A 9 15.25 4.11 -0.95
CA LEU A 9 14.69 2.96 -1.69
C LEU A 9 13.17 3.09 -1.86
N LEU A 10 12.43 3.45 -0.81
CA LEU A 10 10.99 3.66 -0.89
C LEU A 10 10.63 4.80 -1.86
N SER A 11 11.45 5.84 -1.94
CA SER A 11 11.23 6.94 -2.88
C SER A 11 11.38 6.48 -4.33
N LEU A 12 12.39 5.65 -4.63
CA LEU A 12 12.55 5.05 -5.97
C LEU A 12 11.41 4.10 -6.33
N LEU A 13 10.98 3.26 -5.39
CA LEU A 13 9.85 2.35 -5.59
C LEU A 13 8.53 3.09 -5.79
N ARG A 14 8.32 4.23 -5.12
CA ARG A 14 7.14 5.09 -5.36
C ARG A 14 7.12 5.70 -6.76
N ALA A 15 8.29 6.00 -7.32
CA ALA A 15 8.40 6.49 -8.69
C ALA A 15 8.16 5.36 -9.70
N ASN A 16 8.77 4.19 -9.48
CA ASN A 16 8.57 3.01 -10.31
C ASN A 16 8.75 1.72 -9.50
N ALA A 17 7.65 1.14 -9.06
CA ALA A 17 7.66 -0.12 -8.31
C ALA A 17 8.08 -1.33 -9.16
N ARG A 18 8.11 -1.20 -10.49
CA ARG A 18 8.55 -2.26 -11.43
C ARG A 18 10.04 -2.18 -11.76
N ALA A 19 10.76 -1.19 -11.23
CA ALA A 19 12.19 -1.07 -11.44
C ALA A 19 12.91 -2.34 -10.96
N SER A 20 13.86 -2.81 -11.75
CA SER A 20 14.63 -3.99 -11.38
C SER A 20 15.54 -3.69 -10.18
N THR A 21 15.83 -4.72 -9.38
CA THR A 21 16.79 -4.60 -8.26
C THR A 21 18.17 -4.14 -8.73
N ALA A 22 18.53 -4.37 -9.99
CA ALA A 22 19.75 -3.86 -10.63
C ALA A 22 19.76 -2.33 -10.75
N GLU A 23 18.66 -1.78 -11.26
CA GLU A 23 18.54 -0.35 -11.50
C GLU A 23 18.50 0.40 -10.17
N LEU A 24 17.74 -0.13 -9.21
CA LEU A 24 17.69 0.38 -7.84
C LEU A 24 19.06 0.33 -7.16
N ALA A 25 19.80 -0.77 -7.31
CA ALA A 25 21.14 -0.92 -6.78
C ALA A 25 22.11 0.13 -7.36
N ARG A 26 22.07 0.33 -8.69
CA ARG A 26 22.89 1.33 -9.38
C ARG A 26 22.55 2.76 -8.93
N GLN A 27 21.28 3.09 -8.77
CA GLN A 27 20.84 4.41 -8.32
C GLN A 27 21.18 4.69 -6.84
N LEU A 28 21.18 3.64 -6.00
CA LEU A 28 21.48 3.76 -4.58
C LEU A 28 22.97 3.54 -4.23
N GLY A 29 23.81 3.15 -5.20
CA GLY A 29 25.23 2.88 -4.98
C GLY A 29 25.50 1.66 -4.10
N VAL A 30 24.62 0.64 -4.12
CA VAL A 30 24.73 -0.56 -3.28
C VAL A 30 24.63 -1.84 -4.11
N SER A 31 24.92 -3.00 -3.51
CA SER A 31 24.77 -4.28 -4.20
C SER A 31 23.30 -4.66 -4.44
N ARG A 32 23.03 -5.44 -5.51
CA ARG A 32 21.70 -6.03 -5.79
C ARG A 32 21.15 -6.79 -4.58
N THR A 33 21.98 -7.58 -3.91
CA THR A 33 21.60 -8.38 -2.74
C THR A 33 21.18 -7.51 -1.56
N THR A 34 21.84 -6.36 -1.36
CA THR A 34 21.47 -5.38 -0.33
C THR A 34 20.09 -4.78 -0.60
N VAL A 35 19.78 -4.43 -1.84
CA VAL A 35 18.45 -3.92 -2.21
C VAL A 35 17.39 -4.99 -1.98
N GLN A 36 17.61 -6.21 -2.47
CA GLN A 36 16.68 -7.34 -2.30
C GLN A 36 16.35 -7.59 -0.81
N SER A 37 17.38 -7.71 0.02
CA SER A 37 17.22 -7.92 1.47
C SER A 37 16.47 -6.77 2.16
N ARG A 38 16.68 -5.52 1.72
CA ARG A 38 15.94 -4.36 2.25
C ARG A 38 14.47 -4.40 1.86
N ILE A 39 14.15 -4.74 0.62
CA ILE A 39 12.76 -4.87 0.15
C ILE A 39 12.04 -5.95 0.98
N GLU A 40 12.62 -7.15 1.08
CA GLU A 40 12.04 -8.25 1.87
C GLU A 40 11.86 -7.89 3.34
N ARG A 41 12.78 -7.10 3.92
CA ARG A 41 12.66 -6.63 5.30
C ARG A 41 11.54 -5.60 5.44
N LEU A 42 11.38 -4.69 4.48
CA LEU A 42 10.31 -3.69 4.49
C LEU A 42 8.92 -4.34 4.31
N GLU A 43 8.83 -5.37 3.49
CA GLU A 43 7.62 -6.19 3.32
C GLU A 43 7.29 -6.98 4.59
N ARG A 44 8.26 -7.71 5.17
CA ARG A 44 8.04 -8.46 6.42
C ARG A 44 7.66 -7.57 7.60
N ARG A 45 8.11 -6.32 7.62
CA ARG A 45 7.74 -5.32 8.64
C ARG A 45 6.38 -4.68 8.37
N GLY A 46 5.72 -4.98 7.26
CA GLY A 46 4.46 -4.36 6.85
C GLY A 46 4.59 -2.89 6.41
N ILE A 47 5.81 -2.40 6.19
CA ILE A 47 6.04 -1.03 5.69
C ILE A 47 5.65 -0.95 4.22
N ILE A 48 6.01 -1.99 3.45
CA ILE A 48 5.44 -2.22 2.12
C ILE A 48 4.23 -3.14 2.31
N ALA A 49 3.03 -2.55 2.28
CA ALA A 49 1.78 -3.30 2.42
C ALA A 49 1.39 -4.06 1.13
N GLY A 50 1.89 -3.61 -0.02
CA GLY A 50 1.62 -4.24 -1.30
C GLY A 50 2.02 -3.34 -2.48
N TYR A 51 1.87 -3.89 -3.68
CA TYR A 51 2.14 -3.19 -4.94
C TYR A 51 0.81 -2.96 -5.67
N GLY A 52 0.60 -1.74 -6.14
CA GLY A 52 -0.67 -1.33 -6.75
C GLY A 52 -0.50 -0.40 -7.93
N VAL A 53 -1.60 -0.17 -8.63
CA VAL A 53 -1.68 0.77 -9.75
C VAL A 53 -2.29 2.08 -9.25
N ARG A 54 -1.68 3.20 -9.64
CA ARG A 54 -2.27 4.53 -9.43
C ARG A 54 -3.12 4.88 -10.66
N LEU A 55 -4.43 4.95 -10.47
CA LEU A 55 -5.38 5.34 -11.51
C LEU A 55 -5.34 6.86 -11.71
N SER A 56 -5.73 7.33 -12.89
CA SER A 56 -5.81 8.78 -13.15
C SER A 56 -6.98 9.41 -12.39
N PRO A 57 -6.88 10.70 -11.99
CA PRO A 57 -7.98 11.40 -11.34
C PRO A 57 -9.27 11.37 -12.16
N ASP A 58 -9.20 11.58 -13.48
CA ASP A 58 -10.36 11.61 -14.37
C ASP A 58 -11.11 10.27 -14.38
N TYR A 59 -10.36 9.16 -14.39
CA TYR A 59 -10.95 7.83 -14.29
C TYR A 59 -11.58 7.60 -12.92
N GLU A 60 -10.92 8.05 -11.84
CA GLU A 60 -11.48 7.95 -10.48
C GLU A 60 -12.69 8.85 -10.26
N GLN A 61 -12.77 10.03 -10.90
CA GLN A 61 -13.91 10.95 -10.81
C GLN A 61 -15.16 10.41 -11.50
N GLY A 62 -14.99 9.60 -12.55
CA GLY A 62 -16.07 8.84 -13.16
C GLY A 62 -16.61 7.72 -12.27
N LEU A 63 -15.90 7.35 -11.19
CA LEU A 63 -16.36 6.38 -10.22
C LEU A 63 -17.10 7.07 -9.08
N VAL A 64 -18.34 6.66 -8.84
CA VAL A 64 -19.10 7.12 -7.67
C VAL A 64 -18.44 6.59 -6.40
N ARG A 65 -17.90 7.48 -5.58
CA ARG A 65 -17.45 7.21 -4.22
C ARG A 65 -18.44 7.81 -3.23
N ALA A 66 -18.77 7.05 -2.19
CA ALA A 66 -19.61 7.52 -1.10
C ALA A 66 -18.95 7.21 0.25
N HIS A 67 -18.97 8.17 1.15
CA HIS A 67 -18.71 7.94 2.57
C HIS A 67 -20.05 7.82 3.27
N VAL A 68 -20.29 6.68 3.94
CA VAL A 68 -21.55 6.40 4.62
C VAL A 68 -21.28 6.29 6.10
N LEU A 69 -21.93 7.15 6.89
CA LEU A 69 -21.94 7.02 8.34
C LEU A 69 -23.05 6.05 8.74
N LEU A 70 -22.71 5.05 9.54
CA LEU A 70 -23.65 4.04 10.02
C LEU A 70 -23.77 4.12 11.54
N THR A 71 -25.00 4.28 12.04
CA THR A 71 -25.28 4.15 13.48
C THR A 71 -25.69 2.71 13.75
N VAL A 72 -24.92 2.02 14.59
CA VAL A 72 -25.12 0.59 14.89
C VAL A 72 -25.26 0.40 16.38
N THR A 73 -26.19 -0.46 16.81
CA THR A 73 -26.28 -0.89 18.20
C THR A 73 -25.03 -1.70 18.58
N PRO A 74 -24.40 -1.48 19.76
CA PRO A 74 -23.13 -2.13 20.13
C PRO A 74 -23.13 -3.66 19.99
N LYS A 75 -24.25 -4.32 20.32
CA LYS A 75 -24.42 -5.78 20.21
C LYS A 75 -24.30 -6.32 18.78
N LEU A 76 -24.55 -5.49 17.77
CA LEU A 76 -24.54 -5.87 16.36
C LEU A 76 -23.28 -5.41 15.61
N ALA A 77 -22.41 -4.61 16.25
CA ALA A 77 -21.25 -4.00 15.61
C ALA A 77 -20.36 -5.02 14.86
N ASP A 78 -19.96 -6.09 15.54
CA ASP A 78 -19.12 -7.14 14.95
C ASP A 78 -19.76 -7.81 13.73
N LYS A 79 -21.09 -8.03 13.78
CA LYS A 79 -21.83 -8.65 12.68
C LYS A 79 -21.90 -7.70 11.49
N VAL A 80 -22.12 -6.41 11.73
CA VAL A 80 -22.16 -5.39 10.69
C VAL A 80 -20.80 -5.23 10.03
N VAL A 81 -19.71 -5.14 10.81
CA VAL A 81 -18.35 -5.04 10.27
C VAL A 81 -18.02 -6.22 9.38
N ARG A 82 -18.26 -7.46 9.83
CA ARG A 82 -18.01 -8.67 9.01
C ARG A 82 -18.82 -8.66 7.71
N SER A 83 -20.07 -8.22 7.79
CA SER A 83 -20.95 -8.16 6.61
C SER A 83 -20.46 -7.12 5.60
N LEU A 84 -20.02 -5.95 6.07
CA LEU A 84 -19.49 -4.89 5.22
C LEU A 84 -18.14 -5.26 4.60
N GLN A 85 -17.26 -5.93 5.35
CA GLN A 85 -15.98 -6.42 4.83
C GLN A 85 -16.14 -7.44 3.69
N ALA A 86 -17.25 -8.17 3.65
CA ALA A 86 -17.54 -9.12 2.59
C ALA A 86 -18.06 -8.47 1.30
N LEU A 87 -18.40 -7.18 1.31
CA LEU A 87 -18.91 -6.46 0.14
C LEU A 87 -17.75 -5.94 -0.72
N PRO A 88 -17.58 -6.39 -1.97
CA PRO A 88 -16.49 -5.94 -2.84
C PRO A 88 -16.36 -4.41 -3.03
N PRO A 89 -17.46 -3.63 -3.06
CA PRO A 89 -17.37 -2.17 -3.16
C PRO A 89 -16.80 -1.47 -1.91
N VAL A 90 -16.81 -2.13 -0.74
CA VAL A 90 -16.34 -1.53 0.51
C VAL A 90 -14.81 -1.60 0.54
N ARG A 91 -14.16 -0.46 0.24
CA ARG A 91 -12.69 -0.37 0.27
C ARG A 91 -12.12 -0.17 1.67
N THR A 92 -12.81 0.59 2.52
CA THR A 92 -12.32 1.01 3.84
C THR A 92 -13.45 1.08 4.83
N LEU A 93 -13.20 0.63 6.07
CA LEU A 93 -14.07 0.78 7.22
C LEU A 93 -13.25 1.46 8.34
N HIS A 94 -13.88 2.38 9.05
CA HIS A 94 -13.30 3.15 10.13
C HIS A 94 -14.14 2.99 11.39
#